data_AF-G3A7H5-F1
#
_entry.id   AF-G3A7H5-F1
#
_cell.length_a   1.000
_cell.length_b   1.000
_cell.length_c   1.000
_cell.angle_alpha   90.00
_cell.angle_beta   90.00
_cell.angle_gamma   90.00
#
_symmetry.space_group_name_H-M   'P 1'
#
loop_
_entity.id
_entity.type
_entity.pdbx_description
1 polymer ?
#
loop_
_entity_poly.entity_id
_entity_poly.type
_entity_poly.pdbx_seq_one_letter_code
_entity_poly.pdbx_strand_id
1 'polypeptide(L)'
;MRPLTLSIAMAVFSEPDAPWSRSYVAATLGLSKDSLSARLLIEGSALTYIIREQRLMRTLFDVARGKSLHARNGFASLERRNTAFFDCFGVCVEELAMISQTGQFELSDDLCQAIPVTRCHLEAGNASRYSTSA
;
A
#
# COMPACT_ATOMS: atom_id res chain seq x y z
N MET A 1 18.50 -17.40 -15.95
CA MET A 1 18.88 -16.24 -15.10
C MET A 1 17.59 -15.65 -14.55
N ARG A 2 17.46 -15.39 -13.23
CA ARG A 2 16.23 -14.81 -12.67
C ARG A 2 16.13 -13.33 -13.07
N PRO A 3 14.96 -12.81 -13.52
CA PRO A 3 14.78 -11.39 -13.80
C PRO A 3 15.14 -10.51 -12.60
N LEU A 4 15.77 -9.37 -12.85
CA LEU A 4 16.09 -8.39 -11.82
C LEU A 4 14.83 -7.86 -11.17
N THR A 5 13.84 -7.51 -12.00
CA THR A 5 12.52 -7.00 -11.61
C THR A 5 11.82 -7.91 -10.62
N LEU A 6 11.79 -9.22 -10.87
CA LEU A 6 11.23 -10.21 -9.93
C LEU A 6 11.97 -10.21 -8.59
N SER A 7 13.30 -10.10 -8.63
CA SER A 7 14.12 -10.13 -7.41
C SER A 7 13.88 -8.88 -6.54
N ILE A 8 13.77 -7.71 -7.19
CA ILE A 8 13.38 -6.46 -6.53
C ILE A 8 11.96 -6.56 -5.99
N ALA A 9 11.03 -7.10 -6.79
CA ALA A 9 9.63 -7.16 -6.43
C ALA A 9 9.41 -7.99 -5.15
N MET A 10 10.01 -9.19 -5.10
CA MET A 10 9.96 -10.05 -3.91
C MET A 10 10.58 -9.38 -2.68
N ALA A 11 11.71 -8.67 -2.85
CA ALA A 11 12.37 -7.96 -1.76
C ALA A 11 11.49 -6.83 -1.21
N VAL A 12 10.90 -6.00 -2.07
CA VAL A 12 10.00 -4.91 -1.68
C VAL A 12 8.74 -5.46 -0.99
N PHE A 13 8.14 -6.52 -1.52
CA PHE A 13 6.95 -7.13 -0.92
C PHE A 13 7.23 -7.67 0.51
N SER A 14 8.43 -8.20 0.71
CA SER A 14 8.86 -8.75 2.00
C SER A 14 9.10 -7.66 3.04
N GLU A 15 9.80 -6.59 2.65
CA GLU A 15 10.16 -5.45 3.51
C GLU A 15 9.67 -4.12 2.91
N PRO A 16 8.36 -3.84 2.92
CA PRO A 16 7.79 -2.69 2.22
C PRO A 16 8.27 -1.33 2.79
N ASP A 17 8.57 -1.30 4.09
CA ASP A 17 8.98 -0.10 4.83
C ASP A 17 10.47 0.26 4.69
N ALA A 18 11.28 -0.60 4.05
CA ALA A 18 12.68 -0.29 3.78
C ALA A 18 12.81 0.95 2.87
N PRO A 19 13.96 1.68 2.93
CA PRO A 19 14.16 2.93 2.19
C PRO A 19 14.50 2.67 0.72
N TRP A 20 13.60 1.97 0.02
CA TRP A 20 13.73 1.57 -1.38
C TRP A 20 14.01 2.78 -2.27
N SER A 21 15.29 2.94 -2.58
CA SER A 21 15.83 3.94 -3.48
C SER A 21 16.75 3.24 -4.46
N ARG A 22 17.11 3.90 -5.56
CA ARG A 22 18.06 3.32 -6.53
C ARG A 22 19.39 2.95 -5.87
N SER A 23 19.87 3.77 -4.93
CA SER A 23 21.09 3.49 -4.16
C SER A 23 20.92 2.27 -3.26
N TYR A 24 19.81 2.19 -2.54
CA TYR A 24 19.53 1.09 -1.62
C TYR A 24 19.40 -0.24 -2.37
N VAL A 25 18.60 -0.27 -3.45
CA VAL A 25 18.44 -1.48 -4.28
C VAL A 25 19.76 -1.94 -4.88
N ALA A 26 20.57 -1.01 -5.40
CA ALA A 26 21.88 -1.33 -5.94
C ALA A 26 22.79 -1.98 -4.88
N ALA A 27 22.83 -1.41 -3.67
CA ALA A 27 23.58 -1.95 -2.55
C ALA A 27 23.07 -3.34 -2.12
N THR A 28 21.75 -3.51 -1.95
CA THR A 28 21.12 -4.78 -1.57
C THR A 28 21.40 -5.90 -2.56
N LEU A 29 21.53 -5.58 -3.85
CA LEU A 29 21.77 -6.55 -4.91
C LEU A 29 23.24 -6.68 -5.32
N GLY A 30 24.16 -5.96 -4.68
CA GLY A 30 25.58 -5.96 -5.04
C GLY A 30 25.86 -5.43 -6.45
N LEU A 31 25.04 -4.49 -6.93
CA LEU A 31 25.15 -3.89 -8.26
C LEU A 31 25.62 -2.44 -8.17
N SER A 32 26.24 -1.94 -9.24
CA SER A 32 26.37 -0.50 -9.44
C SER A 32 25.01 0.11 -9.83
N LYS A 33 24.81 1.39 -9.55
CA LYS A 33 23.57 2.10 -9.95
C LYS A 33 23.35 2.10 -11.46
N ASP A 34 24.43 2.14 -12.24
CA ASP A 34 24.36 2.14 -13.70
C ASP A 34 23.99 0.77 -14.25
N SER A 35 24.57 -0.30 -13.70
CA SER A 35 24.18 -1.67 -14.03
C SER A 35 22.72 -1.93 -13.70
N LEU A 36 22.26 -1.47 -12.54
CA LEU A 36 20.86 -1.56 -12.13
C LEU A 36 19.93 -0.89 -13.15
N SER A 37 20.25 0.34 -13.57
CA SER A 37 19.41 1.06 -14.53
C SER A 37 19.45 0.47 -15.93
N ALA A 38 20.61 0.04 -16.41
CA ALA A 38 20.72 -0.63 -17.71
C ALA A 38 19.85 -1.90 -17.73
N ARG A 39 19.89 -2.70 -16.66
CA ARG A 39 19.07 -3.91 -16.55
C ARG A 39 17.58 -3.61 -16.44
N LEU A 40 17.18 -2.62 -15.64
CA LEU A 40 15.77 -2.20 -15.56
C LEU A 40 15.25 -1.70 -16.91
N LEU A 41 16.07 -0.99 -17.68
CA LEU A 41 15.72 -0.53 -19.02
C LEU A 41 15.56 -1.71 -20.00
N ILE A 42 16.48 -2.68 -19.98
CA ILE A 42 16.40 -3.91 -20.78
C ILE A 42 15.14 -4.71 -20.43
N GLU A 43 14.79 -4.79 -19.15
CA GLU A 43 13.56 -5.44 -18.66
C GLU A 43 12.31 -4.54 -18.79
N GLY A 44 12.42 -3.36 -19.42
CA GLY A 44 11.28 -2.48 -19.72
C GLY A 44 10.54 -1.96 -18.48
N SER A 45 11.20 -1.84 -17.34
CA SER A 45 10.55 -1.62 -16.05
C SER A 45 11.08 -0.39 -15.31
N ALA A 46 10.17 0.37 -14.71
CA ALA A 46 10.52 1.49 -13.84
C ALA A 46 10.62 1.04 -12.38
N LEU A 47 11.74 1.34 -11.71
CA LEU A 47 11.93 0.96 -10.31
C LEU A 47 10.82 1.50 -9.39
N THR A 48 10.38 2.74 -9.62
CA THR A 48 9.31 3.38 -8.85
C THR A 48 7.97 2.67 -9.01
N TYR A 49 7.69 2.14 -10.20
CA TYR A 49 6.48 1.36 -10.46
C TYR A 49 6.50 0.06 -9.67
N ILE A 50 7.60 -0.71 -9.77
CA ILE A 50 7.78 -1.95 -9.00
C ILE A 50 7.63 -1.69 -7.50
N ILE A 51 8.28 -0.64 -6.97
CA ILE A 51 8.19 -0.33 -5.54
C ILE A 51 6.75 -0.01 -5.13
N ARG A 52 6.07 0.86 -5.88
CA ARG A 52 4.68 1.24 -5.59
C ARG A 52 3.77 0.02 -5.63
N GLU A 53 3.83 -0.74 -6.72
CA GLU A 53 2.99 -1.93 -6.94
C GLU A 53 3.17 -2.95 -5.81
N GLN A 54 4.41 -3.29 -5.45
CA GLN A 54 4.64 -4.31 -4.43
C GLN A 54 4.25 -3.85 -3.02
N ARG A 55 4.36 -2.54 -2.70
CA ARG A 55 3.82 -1.98 -1.45
C ARG A 55 2.30 -2.02 -1.41
N LEU A 56 1.64 -1.79 -2.55
CA LEU A 56 0.18 -1.92 -2.67
C LEU A 56 -0.26 -3.37 -2.55
N MET A 57 0.40 -4.30 -3.24
CA MET A 57 0.17 -5.74 -3.12
C MET A 57 0.36 -6.22 -1.68
N ARG A 58 1.38 -5.70 -0.99
CA ARG A 58 1.59 -6.03 0.42
C ARG A 58 0.47 -5.51 1.32
N THR A 59 -0.03 -4.30 1.04
CA THR A 59 -1.20 -3.74 1.72
C THR A 59 -2.42 -4.62 1.50
N LEU A 60 -2.70 -5.01 0.25
CA LEU A 60 -3.82 -5.89 -0.09
C LEU A 60 -3.73 -7.21 0.69
N PHE A 61 -2.55 -7.85 0.68
CA PHE A 61 -2.34 -9.11 1.37
C PHE A 61 -2.47 -9.00 2.89
N ASP A 62 -1.94 -7.94 3.49
CA ASP A 62 -2.02 -7.73 4.93
C ASP A 62 -3.47 -7.47 5.37
N VAL A 63 -4.20 -6.64 4.63
CA VAL A 63 -5.62 -6.33 4.88
C VAL A 63 -6.49 -7.58 4.71
N ALA A 64 -6.30 -8.34 3.63
CA ALA A 64 -7.04 -9.57 3.37
C ALA A 64 -6.80 -10.65 4.43
N ARG A 65 -5.69 -10.57 5.18
CA ARG A 65 -5.38 -11.45 6.32
C ARG A 65 -5.88 -10.90 7.66
N GLY A 66 -6.63 -9.80 7.66
CA GLY A 66 -7.14 -9.15 8.88
C GLY A 66 -6.06 -8.44 9.70
N LYS A 67 -4.93 -8.07 9.09
CA LYS A 67 -3.92 -7.24 9.79
C LYS A 67 -4.36 -5.78 9.85
N SER A 68 -3.65 -4.99 10.65
CA SER A 68 -3.95 -3.58 10.89
C SER A 68 -4.10 -2.77 9.60
N LEU A 69 -5.23 -2.07 9.48
CA LEU A 69 -5.51 -1.12 8.42
C LEU A 69 -4.65 0.14 8.52
N HIS A 70 -3.90 0.33 9.61
CA HIS A 70 -3.03 1.48 9.84
C HIS A 70 -1.56 1.22 9.46
N ALA A 71 -1.24 0.08 8.85
CA ALA A 71 0.11 -0.19 8.33
C ALA A 71 0.40 0.67 7.09
N ARG A 72 1.45 1.50 7.14
CA ARG A 72 1.81 2.38 6.02
C ARG A 72 2.46 1.65 4.86
N ASN A 73 3.10 0.51 5.08
CA ASN A 73 3.76 -0.30 4.05
C ASN A 73 4.66 0.53 3.12
N GLY A 74 5.51 1.38 3.72
CA GLY A 74 6.48 2.23 3.05
C GLY A 74 5.93 3.52 2.42
N PHE A 75 4.64 3.79 2.52
CA PHE A 75 4.08 5.08 2.13
C PHE A 75 4.37 6.16 3.18
N ALA A 76 4.55 7.40 2.73
CA ALA A 76 4.84 8.52 3.62
C ALA A 76 3.71 8.81 4.61
N SER A 77 2.46 8.52 4.23
CA SER A 77 1.27 8.67 5.06
C SER A 77 0.20 7.65 4.68
N LEU A 78 -0.81 7.47 5.53
CA LEU A 78 -1.92 6.55 5.26
C LEU A 78 -2.81 7.05 4.12
N GLU A 79 -2.99 8.36 4.02
CA GLU A 79 -3.78 9.01 2.97
C GLU A 79 -3.16 8.73 1.60
N ARG A 80 -1.83 8.90 1.47
CA ARG A 80 -1.12 8.59 0.23
C ARG A 80 -1.20 7.11 -0.15
N ARG A 81 -1.17 6.22 0.84
CA ARG A 81 -1.40 4.78 0.61
C ARG A 81 -2.81 4.54 0.10
N ASN A 82 -3.83 5.08 0.77
CA ASN A 82 -5.24 4.86 0.44
C ASN A 82 -5.59 5.38 -0.95
N THR A 83 -5.18 6.61 -1.29
CA THR A 83 -5.35 7.14 -2.65
C THR A 83 -4.68 6.24 -3.68
N ALA A 84 -3.40 5.90 -3.46
CA ALA A 84 -2.67 5.06 -4.41
C ALA A 84 -3.26 3.64 -4.55
N PHE A 85 -3.90 3.12 -3.49
CA PHE A 85 -4.57 1.83 -3.45
C PHE A 85 -5.86 1.87 -4.24
N PHE A 86 -6.70 2.88 -4.01
CA PHE A 86 -7.93 3.08 -4.77
C PHE A 86 -7.64 3.27 -6.27
N ASP A 87 -6.66 4.10 -6.62
CA ASP A 87 -6.25 4.29 -8.02
C ASP A 87 -5.83 2.98 -8.71
N CYS A 88 -5.31 2.01 -7.95
CA CYS A 88 -4.77 0.77 -8.48
C CYS A 88 -5.81 -0.36 -8.54
N PHE A 89 -6.71 -0.43 -7.55
CA PHE A 89 -7.63 -1.57 -7.39
C PHE A 89 -9.12 -1.20 -7.53
N GLY A 90 -9.45 0.09 -7.59
CA GLY A 90 -10.83 0.58 -7.69
C GLY A 90 -11.67 0.40 -6.42
N VAL A 91 -11.05 -0.01 -5.30
CA VAL A 91 -11.72 -0.20 -4.00
C VAL A 91 -10.89 0.41 -2.88
N CYS A 92 -11.55 0.85 -1.82
CA CYS A 92 -10.92 1.35 -0.61
C CYS A 92 -10.32 0.21 0.23
N VAL A 93 -9.36 0.53 1.09
CA VAL A 93 -8.73 -0.45 1.99
C VAL A 93 -9.74 -1.00 3.00
N GLU A 94 -10.65 -0.15 3.44
CA GLU A 94 -11.75 -0.48 4.37
C GLU A 94 -12.76 -1.43 3.71
N GLU A 95 -13.08 -1.21 2.43
CA GLU A 95 -13.94 -2.11 1.66
C GLU A 95 -13.29 -3.48 1.50
N LEU A 96 -12.01 -3.53 1.12
CA LEU A 96 -11.27 -4.80 1.07
C LEU A 96 -11.29 -5.54 2.42
N ALA A 97 -11.14 -4.82 3.54
CA ALA A 97 -11.19 -5.42 4.86
C ALA A 97 -12.56 -6.08 5.12
N MET A 98 -13.65 -5.40 4.77
CA MET A 98 -15.01 -5.95 4.85
C MET A 98 -15.15 -7.19 3.95
N ILE A 99 -14.73 -7.10 2.68
CA ILE A 99 -14.79 -8.21 1.71
C ILE A 99 -14.04 -9.44 2.25
N SER A 100 -12.88 -9.23 2.84
CA SER A 100 -12.04 -10.32 3.37
C SER A 100 -12.66 -11.03 4.58
N GLN A 101 -13.54 -10.34 5.32
CA GLN A 101 -14.21 -10.89 6.50
C GLN A 101 -15.53 -11.58 6.14
N THR A 102 -16.28 -11.05 5.18
CA THR A 102 -17.64 -11.52 4.85
C THR A 102 -17.68 -12.46 3.64
N GLY A 103 -16.68 -12.41 2.75
CA GLY A 103 -16.68 -13.15 1.49
C GLY A 103 -17.74 -12.70 0.48
N GLN A 104 -18.43 -11.56 0.72
CA GLN A 104 -19.49 -11.02 -0.13
C GLN A 104 -19.29 -9.52 -0.36
N PHE A 105 -19.57 -9.05 -1.58
CA PHE A 105 -19.57 -7.62 -1.89
C PHE A 105 -20.44 -7.28 -3.10
N GLU A 106 -21.13 -6.15 -3.02
CA GLU A 106 -21.77 -5.48 -4.16
C GLU A 106 -20.93 -4.25 -4.52
N LEU A 107 -20.46 -4.16 -5.77
CA LEU A 107 -19.86 -2.95 -6.33
C LEU A 107 -20.94 -1.87 -6.36
N SER A 108 -20.93 -0.96 -5.40
CA SER A 108 -21.81 0.21 -5.47
C SER A 108 -21.15 1.26 -6.36
N ASP A 109 -21.75 1.52 -7.52
CA ASP A 109 -21.35 2.58 -8.46
C ASP A 109 -21.47 4.00 -7.87
N ASP A 110 -22.08 4.16 -6.68
CA ASP A 110 -22.49 5.45 -6.12
C ASP A 110 -21.49 6.11 -5.13
N LEU A 111 -20.40 5.45 -4.75
CA LEU A 111 -19.51 5.98 -3.69
C LEU A 111 -18.44 6.97 -4.16
N CYS A 112 -18.25 7.14 -5.47
CA CYS A 112 -17.36 8.17 -6.02
C CYS A 112 -17.90 9.61 -5.83
N GLN A 113 -19.17 9.80 -5.46
CA GLN A 113 -19.73 11.13 -5.19
C GLN A 113 -19.94 11.45 -3.70
N ALA A 114 -19.77 10.48 -2.78
CA ALA A 114 -20.20 10.64 -1.38
C ALA A 114 -19.07 10.63 -0.33
N ILE A 115 -17.81 10.47 -0.71
CA ILE A 115 -16.69 10.61 0.24
C ILE A 115 -15.86 11.84 -0.14
N PRO A 116 -16.14 13.03 0.43
CA PRO A 116 -15.12 14.05 0.46
C PRO A 116 -13.94 13.47 1.23
N VAL A 117 -12.74 13.62 0.67
CA VAL A 117 -11.43 13.17 1.18
C VAL A 117 -11.13 13.64 2.63
N THR A 118 -12.05 14.33 3.28
CA THR A 118 -11.99 14.88 4.63
C THR A 118 -12.39 13.91 5.76
N ARG A 119 -12.97 12.73 5.48
CA ARG A 119 -13.51 11.85 6.56
C ARG A 119 -12.60 10.70 7.03
N CYS A 120 -11.31 10.73 6.71
CA CYS A 120 -10.30 9.89 7.39
C CYS A 120 -9.87 10.46 8.76
N HIS A 121 -10.43 11.59 9.20
CA HIS A 121 -10.20 12.19 10.51
C HIS A 121 -11.45 12.17 11.39
N LEU A 122 -11.20 11.92 12.69
CA LEU A 122 -12.11 11.73 13.82
C LEU A 122 -12.79 10.36 13.88
N GLU A 123 -12.17 9.42 14.60
CA GLU A 123 -12.71 8.84 15.84
C GLU A 123 -11.56 8.17 16.62
N ALA A 124 -10.63 8.98 17.12
CA ALA A 124 -9.73 8.59 18.20
C ALA A 124 -9.75 9.71 19.23
N GLY A 125 -10.72 9.65 20.15
CA GLY A 125 -10.79 10.59 21.27
C GLY A 125 -12.21 11.08 21.58
N ASN A 126 -12.97 10.26 22.29
CA ASN A 126 -13.78 10.59 23.47
C ASN A 126 -15.06 9.75 23.53
N ALA A 127 -14.94 8.59 24.18
CA ALA A 127 -16.08 7.89 24.76
C ALA A 127 -15.70 7.38 26.16
N SER A 128 -15.69 8.28 27.13
CA SER A 128 -16.00 7.98 28.53
C SER A 128 -16.66 9.24 29.10
N ARG A 129 -17.97 9.42 28.89
CA ARG A 129 -19.03 9.05 29.84
C ARG A 129 -18.60 9.17 31.30
N TYR A 130 -19.06 10.23 31.96
CA TYR A 130 -19.98 10.14 33.10
C TYR A 130 -20.97 11.33 33.07
N SER A 131 -22.18 11.03 32.63
CA SER A 131 -23.49 11.51 33.10
C SER A 131 -23.55 11.67 34.64
N THR A 132 -24.37 12.47 35.34
CA THR A 132 -25.38 13.53 35.09
C THR A 132 -25.72 14.11 36.50
N SER A 133 -26.31 15.31 36.56
CA SER A 133 -27.30 15.80 37.55
C SER A 133 -26.92 16.01 39.04
N ALA A 134 -26.90 17.27 39.47
CA ALA A 134 -27.94 17.88 40.33
C ALA A 134 -27.84 19.41 40.22
#